data_AF-A0A3C0ISR6-F1
#
_entry.id   AF-A0A3C0ISR6-F1
#
_cell.length_a   1.000
_cell.length_b   1.000
_cell.length_c   1.000
_cell.angle_alpha   90.00
_cell.angle_beta   90.00
_cell.angle_gamma   90.00
#
_symmetry.space_group_name_H-M   'P 1'
#
loop_
_entity.id
_entity.type
_entity.pdbx_description
1 polymer ?
#
loop_
_entity_poly.entity_id
_entity_poly.type
_entity_poly.pdbx_seq_one_letter_code
_entity_poly.pdbx_strand_id
1 'polypeptide(L)' 'RIAEQELNGKRLQGLNYVYDYDARRYIITLKNAEGAVRVFQRRHYYLPLGINRIADNPSLVENPGY' A
#
# COMPACT_ATOMS: atom_id res chain seq x y z
N ARG A 1 -13.34 5.05 8.91
CA ARG A 1 -12.46 4.17 8.09
C ARG A 1 -12.56 4.64 6.66
N ILE A 2 -11.55 5.34 6.13
CA ILE A 2 -11.62 5.98 4.80
C ILE A 2 -10.54 5.47 3.83
N ALA A 3 -9.59 4.64 4.29
CA ALA A 3 -8.50 4.12 3.46
C ALA A 3 -8.96 3.43 2.15
N GLU A 4 -10.09 2.72 2.11
CA GLU A 4 -10.61 2.13 0.87
C GLU A 4 -10.94 3.21 -0.17
N GLN A 5 -11.55 4.32 0.25
CA GLN A 5 -11.88 5.47 -0.60
C GLN A 5 -10.64 6.29 -0.98
N GLU A 6 -9.70 6.42 -0.05
CA GLU A 6 -8.51 7.26 -0.21
C GLU A 6 -7.37 6.58 -0.97
N LEU A 7 -7.26 5.25 -0.89
CA LEU A 7 -6.14 4.51 -1.46
C LEU A 7 -6.49 3.79 -2.75
N ASN A 8 -7.75 3.35 -2.93
CA ASN A 8 -8.14 2.64 -4.15
C ASN A 8 -8.42 3.62 -5.28
N GLY A 9 -7.99 3.27 -6.49
CA GLY A 9 -8.18 4.10 -7.69
C GLY A 9 -7.33 5.37 -7.71
N LYS A 10 -6.66 5.72 -6.60
CA LYS A 10 -5.69 6.82 -6.54
C LYS A 10 -4.28 6.26 -6.74
N ARG A 11 -3.53 6.87 -7.66
CA ARG A 11 -2.12 6.52 -7.91
C ARG A 11 -1.24 7.70 -7.56
N LEU A 12 -0.23 7.44 -6.74
CA LEU A 12 0.70 8.48 -6.36
C LEU A 12 1.80 8.60 -7.41
N GLN A 13 2.35 9.81 -7.53
CA GLN A 13 3.45 10.09 -8.43
C GLN A 13 4.75 10.19 -7.64
N GLY A 14 5.80 9.57 -8.20
CA GLY A 14 7.16 9.73 -7.76
C GLY A 14 7.90 10.66 -8.72
N LEU A 15 8.94 11.30 -8.20
CA LEU A 15 9.86 12.08 -9.01
C LEU A 15 11.03 11.19 -9.43
N ASN A 16 11.41 11.29 -10.70
CA ASN A 16 12.63 10.71 -11.23
C ASN A 16 13.50 11.85 -11.77
N TYR A 17 14.77 11.87 -11.42
CA TYR A 17 15.68 12.90 -11.86
C TYR A 17 17.00 12.28 -12.30
N VAL A 18 17.51 12.79 -13.41
CA VAL A 18 18.81 12.45 -13.95
C VAL A 18 19.56 13.74 -14.19
N TYR A 19 20.82 13.80 -13.79
CA TYR A 19 21.69 14.92 -14.12
C TYR A 19 22.40 14.63 -15.44
N ASP A 20 22.17 15.48 -16.43
CA ASP A 20 22.92 15.49 -17.69
C ASP A 20 24.16 16.38 -17.49
N TYR A 21 25.33 15.73 -17.48
CA TYR A 21 26.60 16.41 -17.24
C TYR A 21 26.98 17.37 -18.37
N ASP A 22 26.78 16.97 -19.62
CA ASP A 22 27.17 17.74 -20.79
C ASP A 22 26.26 18.97 -20.94
N ALA A 23 24.95 18.79 -20.71
CA ALA A 23 23.98 19.88 -20.75
C ALA A 23 23.96 20.74 -19.48
N ARG A 24 24.69 20.32 -18.43
CA ARG A 24 24.71 20.89 -17.07
C ARG A 24 23.32 21.14 -16.49
N ARG A 25 22.40 20.20 -16.70
CA ARG A 25 20.98 20.36 -16.36
C ARG A 25 20.39 19.09 -15.77
N TYR A 26 19.38 19.25 -14.94
CA TYR A 26 18.57 18.14 -14.46
C TYR A 26 17.40 17.88 -15.42
N ILE A 27 17.22 16.62 -15.79
CA ILE A 27 16.02 16.13 -16.44
C ILE A 27 15.14 15.55 -15.34
N ILE A 28 14.00 16.19 -15.09
CA ILE A 28 13.03 15.78 -14.06
C ILE A 28 11.79 15.23 -14.76
N THR A 29 11.40 14.02 -14.42
CA THR A 29 10.22 13.34 -14.95
C THR A 29 9.36 12.81 -13.82
N LEU A 30 8.05 12.71 -14.07
CA LEU A 30 7.13 12.04 -13.17
C LEU A 30 7.07 10.56 -13.53
N LYS A 31 7.07 9.71 -12.51
CA LYS A 31 6.80 8.28 -12.64
C LYS A 31 5.66 7.89 -11.71
N ASN A 32 5.10 6.72 -11.91
CA ASN A 32 4.25 6.13 -10.90
C ASN A 32 5.09 5.77 -9.67
N ALA A 33 4.59 6.11 -8.48
CA ALA A 33 5.27 5.78 -7.22
C ALA A 33 5.19 4.28 -6.93
N GLU A 34 4.07 3.63 -7.28
CA GLU A 34 3.88 2.19 -7.10
C GLU A 34 4.09 1.40 -8.42
N GLY A 35 4.73 0.23 -8.32
CA GLY A 35 4.91 -0.71 -9.44
C GLY A 35 3.62 -1.41 -9.90
N ALA A 36 2.62 -1.48 -9.02
CA ALA A 36 1.31 -2.07 -9.30
C ALA A 36 0.19 -1.17 -8.79
N VAL A 37 -1.04 -1.38 -9.29
CA VAL A 37 -2.24 -0.70 -8.76
C VAL A 37 -2.46 -1.17 -7.33
N ARG A 38 -2.48 -0.22 -6.39
CA ARG A 38 -2.78 -0.51 -4.98
C ARG A 38 -4.23 -0.95 -4.83
N VAL A 39 -4.44 -2.01 -4.06
CA VAL A 39 -5.77 -2.49 -3.65
C VAL A 39 -5.81 -2.62 -2.13
N PHE A 40 -6.63 -1.79 -1.50
CA PHE A 40 -6.94 -1.80 -0.09
C PHE A 40 -8.34 -2.39 0.11
N GLN A 41 -8.41 -3.56 0.74
CA GLN A 41 -9.66 -4.28 0.99
C GLN A 41 -10.15 -3.99 2.42
N ARG A 42 -11.45 -4.18 2.66
CA ARG A 42 -12.05 -3.97 3.99
C ARG A 42 -11.38 -4.78 5.12
N ARG A 43 -10.84 -5.98 4.83
CA ARG A 43 -10.09 -6.78 5.81
C ARG A 43 -8.80 -6.11 6.28
N HIS A 44 -8.13 -5.32 5.41
CA HIS A 44 -6.86 -4.66 5.74
C HIS A 44 -6.98 -3.57 6.83
N TYR A 45 -8.18 -3.29 7.34
CA TYR A 45 -8.37 -2.49 8.56
C TYR A 45 -8.02 -3.24 9.85
N TYR A 46 -7.80 -4.55 9.76
CA TYR A 46 -7.46 -5.41 10.88
C TYR A 46 -6.16 -6.16 10.56
N LEU A 47 -5.49 -6.66 11.60
CA LEU A 47 -4.43 -7.66 11.46
C LEU A 47 -5.04 -9.05 11.62
N PRO A 48 -4.61 -10.07 10.87
CA PRO A 48 -5.03 -11.44 11.13
C PRO A 48 -4.62 -11.88 12.53
N LEU A 49 -5.44 -12.68 13.19
CA LEU A 49 -5.07 -13.32 14.44
C LEU A 49 -4.15 -14.51 14.11
N GLY A 50 -3.11 -14.70 14.93
CA GLY A 50 -2.22 -15.84 14.74
C GLY A 50 -2.96 -17.15 15.00
N ILE A 51 -2.75 -18.16 14.16
CA ILE A 51 -3.42 -19.48 14.26
C ILE A 51 -3.33 -20.06 15.68
N ASN A 52 -2.15 -19.99 16.31
CA ASN A 52 -1.96 -20.47 17.68
C ASN A 52 -2.85 -19.74 18.69
N ARG A 53 -3.07 -18.42 18.51
CA ARG A 53 -3.87 -17.61 19.44
C ARG A 53 -5.36 -17.96 19.37
N ILE A 54 -5.84 -18.35 18.18
CA ILE A 54 -7.21 -18.85 17.99
C ILE A 54 -7.32 -20.26 18.59
N ALA A 55 -6.33 -21.11 18.35
CA ALA A 55 -6.31 -22.48 18.89
C ALA A 55 -6.28 -22.52 20.43
N ASP A 56 -5.52 -21.62 21.06
CA ASP A 56 -5.38 -21.53 22.52
C ASP A 56 -6.64 -20.98 23.22
N ASN A 57 -7.53 -20.28 22.50
CA ASN A 57 -8.77 -19.74 23.04
C ASN A 57 -9.94 -19.90 22.05
N PRO A 58 -10.79 -20.93 22.20
CA PRO A 58 -11.90 -21.18 21.28
C PRO A 58 -13.00 -20.12 21.29
N SER A 59 -12.99 -19.18 22.24
CA SER A 59 -13.91 -18.03 22.25
C SER A 59 -13.42 -16.87 21.36
N LEU A 60 -12.17 -16.92 20.90
CA LEU A 60 -11.57 -15.89 20.06
C LEU A 60 -11.98 -16.10 18.60
N VAL A 61 -12.77 -15.19 18.06
CA VAL A 61 -13.20 -15.22 16.66
C VAL A 61 -12.25 -14.36 15.82
N GLU A 62 -11.88 -14.86 14.63
CA GLU A 62 -11.01 -14.14 13.69
C GLU A 62 -11.62 -12.79 13.24
N ASN A 63 -10.74 -11.86 12.90
CA ASN A 63 -11.12 -10.56 12.38
C ASN A 63 -11.84 -10.68 11.02
N PRO A 64 -12.83 -9.82 10.72
CA PRO A 64 -13.65 -9.96 9.52
C PRO A 64 -12.84 -10.00 8.22
N GLY A 65 -12.98 -11.10 7.48
CA GLY A 65 -12.37 -11.30 6.16
C GLY A 65 -10.93 -11.86 6.19
N TYR A 66 -10.41 -12.20 7.37
CA TYR A 66 -9.27 -13.08 7.56
C TYR A 66 -9.73 -14.51 7.83
#